data_AF-A0A0G1ISM0-F1
#
_entry.id   AF-A0A0G1ISM0-F1
#
_cell.length_a   1.000
_cell.length_b   1.000
_cell.length_c   1.000
_cell.angle_alpha   90.00
_cell.angle_beta   90.00
_cell.angle_gamma   90.00
#
_symmetry.space_group_name_H-M   'P 1'
#
loop_
_entity.id
_entity.type
_entity.pdbx_description
1 polymer ?
#
loop_
_entity_poly.entity_id
_entity_poly.type
_entity_poly.pdbx_seq_one_letter_code
_entity_poly.pdbx_strand_id
1 'polypeptide(L)'
;MHPNIDLIEPKDYDFAVTKLRDFFRSQGFVETPVQHRLSILAACEDPLTIATFNYAGNLWPLPQTGQMWLEWELLTKPNVPGYYCITTSFRNEANPIP
;
A
#
# COMPACT_ATOMS: atom_id res chain seq x y z
N MET A 1 -1.86 -24.53 14.88
CA MET A 1 -1.28 -23.20 14.62
C MET A 1 -0.12 -23.40 13.66
N HIS A 2 -0.08 -22.67 12.55
CA HIS A 2 1.08 -22.71 11.65
C HIS A 2 2.29 -22.14 12.40
N PRO A 3 3.44 -22.83 12.44
CA PRO A 3 4.58 -22.46 13.30
C PRO A 3 5.37 -21.21 12.86
N ASN A 4 4.98 -20.51 11.78
CA ASN A 4 5.71 -19.37 11.20
C ASN A 4 4.79 -18.18 10.88
N ILE A 5 3.85 -17.82 11.76
CA ILE A 5 2.86 -16.76 11.46
C ILE A 5 3.45 -15.35 11.55
N ASP A 6 4.58 -15.15 12.23
CA ASP A 6 5.15 -13.83 12.41
C ASP A 6 6.68 -13.85 12.25
N LEU A 7 7.14 -13.48 11.05
CA LEU A 7 8.56 -13.42 10.70
C LEU A 7 9.20 -12.06 11.03
N ILE A 8 8.41 -11.09 11.49
CA ILE A 8 8.84 -9.70 11.66
C ILE A 8 8.70 -9.32 13.13
N GLU A 9 9.84 -9.07 13.80
CA GLU A 9 9.82 -8.59 15.18
C GLU A 9 9.17 -7.19 15.25
N PRO A 10 8.13 -6.97 16.09
CA PRO A 10 7.41 -5.70 16.11
C PRO A 10 8.27 -4.47 16.41
N LYS A 11 9.32 -4.61 17.23
CA LYS A 11 10.25 -3.51 17.53
C LYS A 11 11.10 -3.10 16.32
N ASP A 12 11.53 -4.08 15.53
CA ASP A 12 12.32 -3.82 14.33
C ASP A 12 11.45 -3.17 13.26
N TYR A 13 10.20 -3.63 13.14
CA TYR A 13 9.19 -2.99 12.28
C TYR A 13 8.96 -1.53 12.70
N ASP A 14 8.65 -1.27 13.97
CA ASP A 14 8.40 0.07 14.51
C ASP A 14 9.58 1.02 14.26
N PHE A 15 10.80 0.54 14.53
CA PHE A 15 12.03 1.30 14.27
C PHE A 15 12.17 1.66 12.78
N ALA A 16 12.04 0.67 11.89
CA ALA A 16 12.20 0.86 10.46
C ALA A 16 11.14 1.82 9.88
N VAL A 17 9.85 1.62 10.20
CA VAL A 17 8.78 2.48 9.68
C VAL A 17 8.86 3.90 10.23
N THR A 18 9.31 4.06 11.48
CA THR A 18 9.53 5.40 12.07
C THR A 18 10.64 6.14 11.32
N LYS A 19 11.77 5.49 11.04
CA LYS A 19 12.86 6.11 10.27
C LYS A 19 12.43 6.53 8.86
N LEU A 20 11.65 5.70 8.18
CA LEU A 20 11.10 6.03 6.86
C LEU A 20 10.15 7.24 6.94
N ARG A 21 9.23 7.25 7.92
CA ARG A 21 8.31 8.37 8.14
C ARG A 21 9.04 9.66 8.45
N ASP A 22 10.04 9.62 9.32
CA ASP A 22 10.84 10.79 9.71
C ASP A 22 11.54 11.40 8.50
N PHE A 23 12.11 10.57 7.62
CA PHE A 23 12.73 11.03 6.38
C PHE A 23 11.73 11.80 5.51
N PHE A 24 10.58 11.21 5.18
CA PHE A 24 9.59 11.88 4.32
C PHE A 24 9.00 13.14 4.97
N ARG A 25 8.73 13.09 6.27
CA ARG A 25 8.24 14.26 7.02
C ARG A 25 9.25 15.40 7.05
N SER A 26 10.56 15.09 7.15
CA SER A 26 11.60 16.13 7.08
C SER A 26 11.65 16.85 5.73
N GLN A 27 11.14 16.21 4.67
CA GLN A 27 11.00 16.80 3.33
C GLN A 27 9.63 17.50 3.12
N GLY A 28 8.78 17.53 4.14
CA GLY A 28 7.43 18.11 4.07
C GLY A 28 6.40 17.23 3.34
N PHE A 29 6.67 15.93 3.17
CA PHE A 29 5.74 15.02 2.50
C PHE A 29 4.65 14.54 3.48
N VAL A 30 3.46 14.25 2.93
CA VAL A 30 2.29 13.80 3.69
C VAL A 30 2.05 12.29 3.48
N GLU A 31 1.81 11.56 4.57
CA GLU A 31 1.45 10.14 4.53
C GLU A 31 -0.02 9.98 4.12
N THR A 32 -0.29 9.24 3.06
CA THR A 32 -1.64 9.05 2.52
C THR A 32 -2.13 7.62 2.72
N PRO A 33 -3.33 7.41 3.29
CA PRO A 33 -3.96 6.10 3.32
C PRO A 33 -4.50 5.76 1.92
N VAL A 34 -4.01 4.69 1.30
CA VAL A 34 -4.41 4.33 -0.08
C VAL A 34 -5.45 3.20 -0.14
N GLN A 35 -5.49 2.31 0.86
CA GLN A 35 -6.29 1.07 0.80
C GLN A 35 -7.81 1.26 0.97
N HIS A 36 -8.26 2.34 1.60
CA HIS A 36 -9.70 2.57 1.85
C HIS A 36 -10.48 2.94 0.58
N ARG A 37 -9.77 3.29 -0.50
CA ARG A 37 -10.37 3.77 -1.73
C ARG A 37 -10.61 2.60 -2.66
N LEU A 38 -11.84 2.09 -2.60
CA LEU A 38 -12.33 0.98 -3.41
C LEU A 38 -12.34 1.38 -4.90
N SER A 39 -11.32 0.96 -5.65
CA SER A 39 -11.16 1.33 -7.06
C SER A 39 -10.45 0.26 -7.86
N ILE A 40 -10.96 -0.01 -9.07
CA ILE A 40 -10.31 -0.87 -10.06
C ILE A 40 -9.03 -0.25 -10.62
N LEU A 41 -8.91 1.07 -10.52
CA LEU A 41 -7.78 1.83 -11.02
C LEU A 41 -6.58 1.77 -10.06
N ALA A 42 -6.74 1.28 -8.83
CA ALA A 42 -5.66 1.26 -7.84
C ALA A 42 -4.65 0.11 -8.03
N ALA A 43 -4.88 -0.81 -8.96
CA ALA A 43 -4.22 -2.11 -8.92
C ALA A 43 -4.10 -2.72 -10.30
N CYS A 44 -3.03 -2.41 -11.03
CA CYS A 44 -2.62 -3.29 -12.11
C CYS A 44 -1.19 -3.00 -12.58
N GLU A 45 -0.23 -3.79 -12.11
CA GLU A 45 0.98 -4.02 -12.91
C GLU A 45 0.73 -5.18 -13.89
N ASP A 46 0.02 -6.22 -13.43
CA ASP A 46 -0.43 -7.37 -14.24
C ASP A 46 -1.88 -7.76 -13.90
N PRO A 47 -2.83 -7.71 -14.86
CA PRO A 47 -4.25 -8.00 -14.62
C PRO A 47 -4.55 -9.46 -14.29
N LEU A 48 -3.64 -10.40 -14.60
CA LEU A 48 -3.83 -11.83 -14.35
C LEU A 48 -3.58 -12.21 -12.89
N THR A 49 -2.97 -11.32 -12.11
CA THR A 49 -2.55 -11.57 -10.71
C THR A 49 -3.41 -10.82 -9.69
N ILE A 50 -4.55 -10.26 -10.13
CA ILE A 50 -5.47 -9.52 -9.26
C ILE A 50 -6.28 -10.50 -8.40
N ALA A 51 -6.08 -10.44 -7.09
CA ALA A 51 -6.95 -11.08 -6.12
C ALA A 51 -8.10 -10.14 -5.72
N THR A 52 -9.21 -10.71 -5.25
CA THR A 52 -10.42 -9.94 -4.90
C THR A 52 -10.90 -10.25 -3.49
N PHE A 53 -11.63 -9.32 -2.89
CA PHE A 53 -12.28 -9.48 -1.60
C PHE A 53 -13.74 -8.98 -1.65
N ASN A 54 -14.62 -9.60 -0.87
CA ASN A 54 -16.00 -9.16 -0.76
C ASN A 54 -16.14 -8.13 0.37
N TYR A 55 -16.62 -6.94 0.03
CA TYR A 55 -16.90 -5.88 0.99
C TYR A 55 -18.17 -5.12 0.61
N ALA A 56 -19.05 -4.93 1.59
CA ALA A 56 -20.37 -4.30 1.41
C ALA A 56 -21.18 -4.92 0.26
N GLY A 57 -21.13 -6.25 0.12
CA GLY A 57 -21.86 -6.99 -0.91
C GLY A 57 -21.29 -6.89 -2.32
N ASN A 58 -20.13 -6.24 -2.48
CA ASN A 58 -19.47 -6.04 -3.76
C ASN A 58 -18.09 -6.69 -3.77
N LEU A 59 -17.65 -7.13 -4.95
CA LEU A 59 -16.32 -7.70 -5.15
C LEU A 59 -15.35 -6.57 -5.53
N TRP A 60 -14.29 -6.40 -4.76
CA TRP A 60 -13.28 -5.37 -4.96
C TRP A 60 -11.90 -5.97 -5.18
N PRO A 61 -11.06 -5.36 -6.03
CA PRO A 61 -9.68 -5.82 -6.19
C PRO A 61 -8.86 -5.47 -4.96
N LEU A 62 -7.99 -6.39 -4.54
CA LEU A 62 -6.96 -6.10 -3.55
C LEU A 62 -5.89 -5.20 -4.20
N PRO A 63 -5.39 -4.17 -3.48
CA PRO A 63 -4.44 -3.22 -4.05
C PRO A 63 -3.08 -3.88 -4.30
N GLN A 64 -2.56 -3.76 -5.51
CA GLN A 64 -1.21 -4.20 -5.88
C GLN A 64 -0.15 -3.10 -5.68
N THR A 65 -0.57 -1.83 -5.70
CA THR A 65 0.27 -0.64 -5.53
C THR A 65 -0.56 0.54 -4.98
N GLY A 66 0.10 1.52 -4.36
CA GLY A 66 -0.50 2.80 -3.95
C GLY A 66 -0.33 3.93 -4.98
N GLN A 67 0.41 3.69 -6.07
CA GLN A 67 0.88 4.73 -6.99
C GLN A 67 -0.24 5.65 -7.50
N MET A 68 -1.32 5.08 -8.04
CA MET A 68 -2.41 5.85 -8.63
C MET A 68 -3.06 6.82 -7.63
N TRP A 69 -3.11 6.45 -6.35
CA TRP A 69 -3.65 7.30 -5.30
C TRP A 69 -2.68 8.41 -4.91
N LEU A 70 -1.38 8.13 -4.91
CA LEU A 70 -0.36 9.17 -4.71
C LEU A 70 -0.37 10.17 -5.87
N GLU A 71 -0.51 9.70 -7.11
CA GLU A 71 -0.68 10.57 -8.28
C GLU A 71 -1.95 11.43 -8.17
N TRP A 72 -3.07 10.83 -7.74
CA TRP A 72 -4.31 11.59 -7.50
C TRP A 72 -4.11 12.69 -6.44
N GLU A 73 -3.37 12.43 -5.37
CA GLU A 73 -3.05 13.46 -4.38
C GLU A 73 -2.23 14.60 -4.99
N LEU A 74 -1.17 14.26 -5.74
CA LEU A 74 -0.31 15.24 -6.40
C LEU A 74 -1.09 16.11 -7.39
N LEU A 75 -1.97 15.50 -8.19
CA LEU A 75 -2.78 16.19 -9.19
C LEU A 75 -3.88 17.06 -8.57
N THR A 76 -4.44 16.66 -7.43
CA THR A 76 -5.55 17.41 -6.80
C THR A 76 -5.10 18.43 -5.77
N LYS A 77 -3.87 18.31 -5.24
CA LYS A 77 -3.33 19.16 -4.17
C LYS A 77 -1.89 19.59 -4.49
N PRO A 78 -1.70 20.41 -5.55
CA PRO A 78 -0.37 20.74 -6.09
C PRO A 78 0.52 21.55 -5.14
N ASN A 79 -0.06 22.12 -4.07
CA ASN A 79 0.68 22.91 -3.08
C ASN A 79 1.39 22.06 -2.01
N VAL A 80 1.15 20.75 -1.98
CA VAL A 80 1.81 19.86 -1.02
C VAL A 80 3.14 19.38 -1.62
N PRO A 81 4.27 19.47 -0.88
CA PRO A 81 5.60 19.14 -1.41
C PRO A 81 5.75 17.71 -1.95
N GLY A 82 4.99 16.76 -1.41
CA GLY A 82 4.96 15.39 -1.87
C GLY A 82 4.08 14.50 -1.00
N TYR A 83 3.85 13.28 -1.47
CA TYR A 83 3.06 12.26 -0.77
C TYR A 83 3.83 10.95 -0.71
N TYR A 84 3.58 10.18 0.34
CA TYR A 84 4.09 8.82 0.49
C TYR A 84 3.05 7.93 1.16
N CYS A 85 3.21 6.61 1.09
CA CYS A 85 2.39 5.67 1.84
C CYS A 85 3.21 4.47 2.29
N ILE A 86 2.88 3.93 3.46
CA ILE A 86 3.40 2.64 3.94
C ILE A 86 2.18 1.74 4.14
N THR A 87 1.93 0.86 3.17
CA THR A 87 0.75 -0.01 3.17
C THR A 87 1.08 -1.37 2.58
N THR A 88 0.34 -2.38 2.99
CA THR A 88 0.42 -3.73 2.42
C THR A 88 -0.11 -3.75 0.99
N SER A 89 0.62 -4.38 0.08
CA SER A 89 0.14 -4.75 -1.25
C SER A 89 -0.09 -6.25 -1.33
N PHE A 90 -0.97 -6.67 -2.23
CA PHE A 90 -1.31 -8.07 -2.46
C PHE A 90 -1.09 -8.39 -3.93
N ARG A 91 -0.21 -9.34 -4.23
CA ARG A 91 0.08 -9.80 -5.59
C ARG A 91 -0.05 -11.31 -5.64
N ASN A 92 -0.90 -11.82 -6.54
CA ASN A 92 -1.08 -13.25 -6.72
C ASN A 92 -0.18 -13.75 -7.87
N GLU A 93 1.13 -13.66 -7.67
CA GLU A 93 2.13 -14.03 -8.68
C GLU A 93 2.24 -15.56 -8.83
N ALA A 94 2.47 -16.02 -10.06
CA ALA A 94 2.77 -17.43 -10.31
C ALA A 94 4.19 -17.73 -9.83
N ASN A 95 4.32 -18.59 -8.81
CA ASN A 95 5.56 -18.90 -8.07
C ASN A 95 6.01 -17.77 -7.12
N PRO A 96 5.28 -17.52 -6.01
CA PRO A 96 5.74 -16.59 -4.99
C PRO A 96 7.07 -17.07 -4.41
N ILE A 97 8.03 -16.15 -4.26
CA ILE A 97 9.31 -16.44 -3.59
C ILE A 97 9.01 -16.71 -2.11
N PRO A 98 9.43 -17.87 -1.54
CA PRO A 98 9.19 -18.22 -0.15
C PRO A 98 9.86 -17.30 0.87
#